data_AF-A0A8T4FR33-F1
#
_entry.id   AF-A0A8T4FR33-F1
#
_cell.length_a   1.000
_cell.length_b   1.000
_cell.length_c   1.000
_cell.angle_alpha   90.00
_cell.angle_beta   90.00
_cell.angle_gamma   90.00
#
_symmetry.space_group_name_H-M   'P 1'
#
loop_
_entity.id
_entity.type
_entity.pdbx_description
1 polymer ?
#
loop_
_entity_poly.entity_id
_entity_poly.type
_entity_poly.pdbx_seq_one_letter_code
_entity_poly.pdbx_strand_id
1 'polypeptide(L)'
;MRGTEHLARFVVKGRTVWMAYFKDGVLKSPVPDVPKMKGFVGCWAETELGDSDVTVEAVYRPVRVTYVQYDGSSVSMDWDAPAPEPFPFEGCEASWRPFDVGTHDLEVKAEYRGPAFVVRFMADGEQVAMEECRKGELPALPPVPEKRGYRGGWPAVVPCARRIKVHAEYVPLRMRFVTGIGKSVCIDYGPDWKERAPPVPARKGFTGGWAVGPDDGMEVILKPLYVKGKPSKGPDVPGVLVFDRDMVEKALEDLDFVAEVWCSTDREPQAPEYTINDVSDTGSATGWDGFASSLSAVEKGYLESCLEGRIESEDFLRKQGMLRLAVESAINAAAEDIIGDPIVLDGEIDKDYEADLREMLKDGS
;
A
#
# COMPACT_ATOMS: atom_id res chain seq x y z
N MET A 1 -19.57 47.68 22.71
CA MET A 1 -19.28 47.30 24.10
C MET A 1 -17.77 47.30 24.29
N ARG A 2 -17.23 47.94 25.33
CA ARG A 2 -15.79 47.83 25.62
C ARG A 2 -15.59 46.46 26.24
N GLY A 3 -15.19 45.46 25.44
CA GLY A 3 -14.90 44.11 25.97
C GLY A 3 -13.87 44.21 27.10
N THR A 4 -14.22 43.59 28.23
CA THR A 4 -13.42 43.56 29.46
C THR A 4 -12.16 42.74 29.21
N GLU A 5 -11.05 43.18 29.77
CA GLU A 5 -9.79 42.43 29.70
C GLU A 5 -9.73 41.46 30.86
N HIS A 6 -9.33 40.23 30.57
CA HIS A 6 -9.19 39.15 31.54
C HIS A 6 -7.74 38.70 31.65
N LEU A 7 -7.40 38.10 32.79
CA LEU A 7 -6.04 37.70 33.10
C LEU A 7 -5.87 36.18 33.01
N ALA A 8 -4.92 35.72 32.22
CA ALA A 8 -4.44 34.35 32.19
C ALA A 8 -3.18 34.22 33.07
N ARG A 9 -3.23 33.32 34.06
CA ARG A 9 -2.09 32.97 34.92
C ARG A 9 -1.50 31.64 34.48
N PHE A 10 -0.25 31.65 34.07
CA PHE A 10 0.47 30.44 33.68
C PHE A 10 1.19 29.87 34.90
N VAL A 11 0.83 28.64 35.27
CA VAL A 11 1.19 28.03 36.55
C VAL A 11 1.96 26.74 36.35
N VAL A 12 3.08 26.60 37.05
CA VAL A 12 3.89 25.38 37.11
C VAL A 12 3.97 24.92 38.54
N LYS A 13 3.50 23.71 38.85
CA LYS A 13 3.49 23.13 40.21
C LYS A 13 2.89 24.09 41.25
N GLY A 14 1.76 24.72 40.91
CA GLY A 14 1.05 25.65 41.79
C GLY A 14 1.69 27.05 41.93
N ARG A 15 2.78 27.36 41.20
CA ARG A 15 3.41 28.69 41.19
C ARG A 15 3.16 29.40 39.86
N THR A 16 2.67 30.64 39.91
CA THR A 16 2.56 31.50 38.72
C THR A 16 3.96 31.88 38.24
N VAL A 17 4.29 31.48 37.01
CA VAL A 17 5.57 31.79 36.37
C VAL A 17 5.43 32.89 35.31
N TRP A 18 4.21 33.11 34.81
CA TRP A 18 3.92 34.13 33.82
C TRP A 18 2.46 34.57 33.89
N MET A 19 2.18 35.77 33.41
CA MET A 19 0.86 36.40 33.39
C MET A 19 0.66 37.11 32.06
N ALA A 20 -0.50 36.93 31.46
CA ALA A 20 -0.86 37.58 30.19
C ALA A 20 -2.31 38.06 30.23
N TYR A 21 -2.57 39.24 29.67
CA TYR A 21 -3.94 39.70 29.47
C TYR A 21 -4.49 39.16 28.16
N PHE A 22 -5.78 38.87 28.13
CA PHE A 22 -6.49 38.46 26.94
C PHE A 22 -7.85 39.15 26.86
N LYS A 23 -8.40 39.18 25.64
CA LYS A 23 -9.69 39.76 25.36
C LYS A 23 -10.34 39.04 24.19
N ASP A 24 -11.64 38.78 24.28
CA ASP A 24 -12.42 38.12 23.24
C ASP A 24 -11.74 36.80 22.77
N GLY A 25 -11.23 36.01 23.72
CA GLY A 25 -10.53 34.74 23.45
C GLY A 25 -9.08 34.85 22.96
N VAL A 26 -8.52 36.06 22.81
CA VAL A 26 -7.19 36.26 22.22
C VAL A 26 -6.21 36.87 23.23
N LEU A 27 -5.07 36.22 23.43
CA LEU A 27 -3.96 36.74 24.25
C LEU A 27 -3.34 37.99 23.62
N LYS A 28 -3.03 38.98 24.45
CA LYS A 28 -2.34 40.21 24.04
C LYS A 28 -0.82 40.09 24.04
N SER A 29 -0.29 38.98 24.53
CA SER A 29 1.13 38.67 24.53
C SER A 29 1.32 37.23 24.06
N PRO A 30 2.49 36.88 23.48
CA PRO A 30 2.77 35.49 23.14
C PRO A 30 2.69 34.60 24.39
N VAL A 31 2.28 33.35 24.16
CA VAL A 31 2.32 32.30 25.19
C VAL A 31 3.80 32.09 25.57
N PRO A 32 4.16 32.10 26.87
CA PRO A 32 5.53 31.87 27.29
C PRO A 32 5.96 30.43 27.01
N ASP A 33 7.26 30.19 26.85
CA ASP A 33 7.78 28.82 26.84
C ASP A 33 7.51 28.14 28.18
N VAL A 34 7.13 26.86 28.13
CA VAL A 34 7.01 26.04 29.34
C VAL A 34 8.39 25.87 29.97
N PRO A 35 8.54 26.10 31.29
CA PRO A 35 9.82 25.89 31.97
C PRO A 35 10.38 24.48 31.75
N LYS A 36 11.64 24.42 31.34
CA LYS A 36 12.33 23.16 31.06
C LYS A 36 12.49 22.32 32.32
N MET A 37 12.13 21.04 32.24
CA MET A 37 12.32 20.07 33.31
C MET A 37 12.98 18.81 32.75
N LYS A 38 14.22 18.54 33.17
CA LYS A 38 14.99 17.38 32.69
C LYS A 38 14.20 16.08 32.90
N GLY A 39 14.11 15.26 31.87
CA GLY A 39 13.34 14.01 31.90
C GLY A 39 11.85 14.17 31.59
N PHE A 40 11.38 15.39 31.33
CA PHE A 40 9.99 15.65 31.00
C PHE A 40 9.84 16.54 29.77
N VAL A 41 8.79 16.27 29.00
CA VAL A 41 8.28 17.16 27.95
C VAL A 41 7.09 17.91 28.54
N GLY A 42 7.18 19.24 28.55
CA GLY A 42 6.15 20.11 29.10
C GLY A 42 5.33 20.79 28.01
N CYS A 43 4.02 20.88 28.20
CA CYS A 43 3.11 21.73 27.43
C CYS A 43 2.18 22.51 28.38
N TRP A 44 1.60 23.60 27.91
CA TRP A 44 0.50 24.24 28.62
C TRP A 44 -0.78 23.44 28.39
N ALA A 45 -1.58 23.24 29.44
CA ALA A 45 -2.88 22.61 29.32
C ALA A 45 -3.75 23.38 28.33
N GLU A 46 -4.50 22.65 27.51
CA GLU A 46 -5.54 23.27 26.68
C GLU A 46 -6.56 23.94 27.61
N THR A 47 -6.73 25.25 27.44
CA THR A 47 -7.59 26.08 28.28
C THR A 47 -8.32 27.07 27.40
N GLU A 48 -9.64 27.06 27.44
CA GLU A 48 -10.47 28.02 26.72
C GLU A 48 -10.43 29.40 27.40
N LEU A 49 -10.22 30.44 26.59
CA LEU A 49 -10.16 31.82 27.04
C LEU A 49 -11.56 32.47 26.93
N GLY A 50 -12.37 32.33 27.98
CA GLY A 50 -13.73 32.89 28.05
C GLY A 50 -13.83 34.30 28.64
N ASP A 51 -14.96 34.64 29.27
CA ASP A 51 -15.21 35.99 29.83
C ASP A 51 -14.74 36.16 31.29
N SER A 52 -13.67 35.46 31.70
CA SER A 52 -13.18 35.50 33.09
C SER A 52 -11.68 35.20 33.19
N ASP A 53 -11.06 35.56 34.31
CA ASP A 53 -9.67 35.19 34.59
C ASP A 53 -9.49 33.66 34.56
N VAL A 54 -8.42 33.19 33.94
CA VAL A 54 -8.11 31.76 33.84
C VAL A 54 -6.75 31.42 34.44
N THR A 55 -6.60 30.16 34.83
CA THR A 55 -5.31 29.60 35.22
C THR A 55 -4.96 28.49 34.24
N VAL A 56 -3.84 28.63 33.55
CA VAL A 56 -3.32 27.66 32.59
C VAL A 56 -2.20 26.89 33.28
N GLU A 57 -2.43 25.61 33.53
CA GLU A 57 -1.46 24.75 34.21
C GLU A 57 -0.48 24.11 33.21
N ALA A 58 0.78 23.98 33.60
CA ALA A 58 1.74 23.21 32.82
C ALA A 58 1.55 21.71 33.08
N VAL A 59 1.39 20.95 32.00
CA VAL A 59 1.33 19.50 31.99
C VAL A 59 2.70 18.97 31.60
N TYR A 60 3.20 18.01 32.37
CA TYR A 60 4.46 17.33 32.09
C TYR A 60 4.22 15.85 31.93
N ARG A 61 4.78 15.28 30.86
CA ARG A 61 4.91 13.83 30.69
C ARG A 61 6.38 13.45 30.66
N PRO A 62 6.76 12.22 31.05
CA PRO A 62 8.12 11.75 30.86
C PRO A 62 8.57 11.88 29.40
N VAL A 63 9.87 12.12 29.23
CA VAL A 63 10.53 11.96 27.91
C VAL A 63 10.37 10.51 27.47
N ARG A 64 9.94 10.31 26.23
CA ARG A 64 9.89 8.98 25.63
C ARG A 64 11.16 8.69 24.85
N VAL A 65 11.66 7.48 25.00
CA VAL A 65 12.80 6.95 24.25
C VAL A 65 12.29 5.88 23.32
N THR A 66 12.48 6.10 22.02
CA THR A 66 12.20 5.14 20.96
C THR A 66 13.47 4.36 20.66
N TYR A 67 13.47 3.10 21.07
CA TYR A 67 14.56 2.16 20.85
C TYR A 67 14.39 1.48 19.49
N VAL A 68 15.33 1.69 18.57
CA VAL A 68 15.27 1.19 17.18
C VAL A 68 16.28 0.07 16.96
N GLN A 69 15.79 -1.10 16.58
CA GLN A 69 16.56 -2.31 16.28
C GLN A 69 17.17 -2.26 14.86
N TYR A 70 18.01 -3.24 14.52
CA TYR A 70 18.69 -3.29 13.22
C TYR A 70 17.75 -3.60 12.04
N ASP A 71 16.61 -4.23 12.30
CA ASP A 71 15.60 -4.59 11.30
C ASP A 71 14.56 -3.48 11.08
N GLY A 72 14.74 -2.33 11.75
CA GLY A 72 13.81 -1.20 11.72
C GLY A 72 12.64 -1.31 12.71
N SER A 73 12.49 -2.44 13.41
CA SER A 73 11.52 -2.53 14.50
C SER A 73 11.87 -1.58 15.63
N SER A 74 10.86 -1.05 16.32
CA SER A 74 11.09 -0.13 17.43
C SER A 74 10.04 -0.25 18.51
N VAL A 75 10.42 0.18 19.72
CA VAL A 75 9.53 0.29 20.87
C VAL A 75 9.78 1.63 21.55
N SER A 76 8.69 2.33 21.89
CA SER A 76 8.75 3.60 22.60
C SER A 76 8.30 3.41 24.04
N MET A 77 9.08 3.91 25.00
CA MET A 77 8.78 3.84 26.42
C MET A 77 9.31 5.06 27.16
N ASP A 78 8.84 5.29 28.39
CA ASP A 78 9.34 6.36 29.23
C ASP A 78 10.84 6.14 29.53
N TRP A 79 11.61 7.23 29.57
CA TRP A 79 13.07 7.18 29.67
C TRP A 79 13.59 6.53 30.96
N ASP A 80 12.77 6.49 32.01
CA ASP A 80 13.07 5.89 33.31
C ASP A 80 12.55 4.45 33.44
N ALA A 81 11.87 3.93 32.41
CA ALA A 81 11.51 2.54 32.31
C ALA A 81 12.74 1.67 32.00
N PRO A 82 12.76 0.39 32.42
CA PRO A 82 13.81 -0.55 32.03
C PRO A 82 13.91 -0.65 30.51
N ALA A 83 15.09 -0.34 29.96
CA ALA A 83 15.33 -0.45 28.53
C ALA A 83 15.13 -1.90 28.07
N PRO A 84 14.54 -2.12 26.88
CA PRO A 84 14.43 -3.45 26.30
C PRO A 84 15.84 -3.95 25.94
N GLU A 85 16.03 -5.26 25.81
CA GLU A 85 17.29 -5.77 25.28
C GLU A 85 17.37 -5.50 23.77
N PRO A 86 18.51 -5.03 23.24
CA PRO A 86 18.76 -5.06 21.80
C PRO A 86 18.61 -6.50 21.29
N PHE A 87 18.09 -6.67 20.07
CA PHE A 87 17.97 -8.00 19.50
C PHE A 87 19.32 -8.69 19.43
N PRO A 88 19.43 -9.94 19.88
CA PRO A 88 20.71 -10.63 19.88
C PRO A 88 21.16 -10.83 18.44
N PHE A 89 22.42 -10.48 18.19
CA PHE A 89 23.10 -10.77 16.95
C PHE A 89 24.23 -11.75 17.25
N GLU A 90 24.04 -13.03 16.94
CA GLU A 90 24.97 -14.08 17.34
C GLU A 90 26.39 -13.81 16.78
N GLY A 91 27.38 -13.72 17.68
CA GLY A 91 28.75 -13.34 17.34
C GLY A 91 29.06 -11.84 17.41
N CYS A 92 28.08 -11.01 17.76
CA CYS A 92 28.27 -9.60 18.10
C CYS A 92 27.78 -9.31 19.52
N GLU A 93 28.44 -8.36 20.18
CA GLU A 93 27.95 -7.68 21.36
C GLU A 93 26.97 -6.59 20.92
N ALA A 94 25.75 -6.63 21.45
CA ALA A 94 24.69 -5.67 21.13
C ALA A 94 24.45 -4.74 22.33
N SER A 95 24.40 -3.44 22.07
CA SER A 95 24.17 -2.43 23.11
C SER A 95 23.45 -1.23 22.53
N TRP A 96 22.59 -0.57 23.31
CA TRP A 96 22.05 0.74 22.92
C TRP A 96 23.15 1.78 22.88
N ARG A 97 23.12 2.69 21.90
CA ARG A 97 24.00 3.85 21.92
C ARG A 97 23.79 4.65 23.21
N PRO A 98 24.86 5.11 23.87
CA PRO A 98 24.72 5.99 25.03
C PRO A 98 23.90 7.24 24.67
N PHE A 99 23.03 7.66 25.57
CA PHE A 99 22.21 8.85 25.41
C PHE A 99 22.06 9.59 26.74
N ASP A 100 21.79 10.89 26.65
CA ASP A 100 21.48 11.75 27.78
C ASP A 100 20.04 12.23 27.68
N VAL A 101 19.30 12.13 28.78
CA VAL A 101 17.91 12.60 28.81
C VAL A 101 17.83 14.13 28.88
N GLY A 102 17.13 14.71 27.90
CA GLY A 102 16.89 16.15 27.78
C GLY A 102 15.47 16.55 28.18
N THR A 103 14.86 17.42 27.38
CA THR A 103 13.45 17.87 27.52
C THR A 103 12.64 17.62 26.25
N HIS A 104 13.07 16.66 25.44
CA HIS A 104 12.41 16.23 24.21
C HIS A 104 12.50 14.70 24.11
N ASP A 105 11.59 14.12 23.33
CA ASP A 105 11.64 12.69 23.02
C ASP A 105 12.92 12.34 22.24
N LEU A 106 13.38 11.10 22.39
CA LEU A 106 14.66 10.63 21.86
C LEU A 106 14.47 9.39 20.98
N GLU A 107 15.30 9.26 19.97
CA GLU A 107 15.48 8.02 19.21
C GLU A 107 16.88 7.45 19.51
N VAL A 108 16.94 6.20 19.96
CA VAL A 108 18.18 5.51 20.32
C VAL A 108 18.29 4.25 19.47
N LYS A 109 19.35 4.16 18.68
CA LYS A 109 19.63 3.01 17.82
C LYS A 109 20.50 2.00 18.52
N ALA A 110 20.24 0.72 18.28
CA ALA A 110 21.13 -0.36 18.69
C ALA A 110 22.49 -0.24 17.96
N GLU A 111 23.56 -0.59 18.65
CA GLU A 111 24.92 -0.69 18.12
C GLU A 111 25.41 -2.13 18.28
N TYR A 112 26.05 -2.66 17.23
CA TYR A 112 26.50 -4.04 17.15
C TYR A 112 28.02 -4.09 16.93
N ARG A 113 28.77 -4.71 17.85
CA ARG A 113 30.24 -4.84 17.79
C ARG A 113 30.66 -6.31 17.73
N GLY A 114 31.47 -6.68 16.74
CA GLY A 114 31.89 -8.07 16.48
C GLY A 114 32.93 -8.15 15.35
N PRO A 115 33.18 -9.31 14.71
CA PRO A 115 33.88 -9.45 13.42
C PRO A 115 32.92 -9.35 12.22
N ALA A 116 33.42 -9.02 11.02
CA ALA A 116 32.60 -9.02 9.81
C ALA A 116 32.27 -10.46 9.38
N PHE A 117 31.17 -10.67 8.66
CA PHE A 117 30.75 -11.99 8.18
C PHE A 117 30.20 -11.91 6.75
N VAL A 118 30.12 -13.06 6.10
CA VAL A 118 29.68 -13.18 4.72
C VAL A 118 28.41 -14.01 4.69
N VAL A 119 27.39 -13.57 3.98
CA VAL A 119 26.15 -14.32 3.73
C VAL A 119 26.20 -14.88 2.31
N ARG A 120 25.87 -16.16 2.17
CA ARG A 120 25.80 -16.88 0.90
C ARG A 120 24.35 -17.22 0.60
N PHE A 121 23.89 -16.79 -0.56
CA PHE A 121 22.54 -17.05 -1.04
C PHE A 121 22.55 -18.29 -1.91
N MET A 122 21.68 -19.25 -1.57
CA MET A 122 21.61 -20.57 -2.18
C MET A 122 20.25 -20.78 -2.83
N ALA A 123 20.19 -21.16 -4.10
CA ALA A 123 18.96 -21.55 -4.78
C ALA A 123 19.14 -22.95 -5.38
N ASP A 124 18.20 -23.86 -5.13
CA ASP A 124 18.24 -25.26 -5.59
C ASP A 124 19.58 -25.99 -5.31
N GLY A 125 20.27 -25.60 -4.22
CA GLY A 125 21.54 -26.19 -3.79
C GLY A 125 22.79 -25.51 -4.37
N GLU A 126 22.64 -24.59 -5.30
CA GLU A 126 23.74 -23.82 -5.89
C GLU A 126 23.88 -22.44 -5.25
N GLN A 127 25.11 -21.94 -5.14
CA GLN A 127 25.36 -20.59 -4.64
C GLN A 127 25.12 -19.59 -5.77
N VAL A 128 24.15 -18.70 -5.59
CA VAL A 128 23.75 -17.72 -6.61
C VAL A 128 24.27 -16.32 -6.32
N ALA A 129 24.53 -16.00 -5.05
CA ALA A 129 25.16 -14.75 -4.67
C ALA A 129 25.90 -14.86 -3.33
N MET A 130 26.71 -13.84 -3.05
CA MET A 130 27.46 -13.70 -1.81
C MET A 130 27.55 -12.21 -1.46
N GLU A 131 27.26 -11.88 -0.21
CA GLU A 131 27.28 -10.50 0.30
C GLU A 131 28.17 -10.44 1.54
N GLU A 132 29.08 -9.47 1.59
CA GLU A 132 29.83 -9.16 2.80
C GLU A 132 29.03 -8.18 3.65
N CYS A 133 28.54 -8.64 4.80
CA CYS A 133 27.70 -7.83 5.65
C CYS A 133 28.51 -7.09 6.70
N ARG A 134 28.28 -5.79 6.79
CA ARG A 134 28.68 -4.99 7.95
C ARG A 134 27.74 -5.34 9.12
N LYS A 135 28.26 -5.19 10.34
CA LYS A 135 27.59 -5.68 11.55
C LYS A 135 26.37 -4.82 11.87
N GLY A 136 25.26 -5.45 12.23
CA GLY A 136 24.02 -4.73 12.54
C GLY A 136 23.31 -4.15 11.31
N GLU A 137 23.64 -4.62 10.11
CA GLU A 137 22.91 -4.33 8.88
C GLU A 137 22.35 -5.63 8.30
N LEU A 138 21.17 -5.56 7.72
CA LEU A 138 20.61 -6.67 6.96
C LEU A 138 21.37 -6.82 5.64
N PRO A 139 21.67 -8.06 5.18
CA PRO A 139 22.21 -8.26 3.84
C PRO A 139 21.24 -7.74 2.79
N ALA A 140 21.77 -7.10 1.75
CA ALA A 140 20.99 -6.86 0.55
C ALA A 140 20.57 -8.20 -0.07
N LEU A 141 19.27 -8.38 -0.31
CA LEU A 141 18.76 -9.60 -0.93
C LEU A 141 19.00 -9.54 -2.45
N PRO A 142 19.66 -10.53 -3.06
CA PRO A 142 19.80 -10.62 -4.50
C PRO A 142 18.45 -10.95 -5.15
N PRO A 143 18.30 -10.75 -6.48
CA PRO A 143 17.13 -11.27 -7.20
C PRO A 143 17.01 -12.78 -7.01
N VAL A 144 15.80 -13.26 -6.74
CA VAL A 144 15.54 -14.71 -6.58
C VAL A 144 15.61 -15.35 -7.97
N PRO A 145 16.40 -16.41 -8.17
CA PRO A 145 16.44 -17.12 -9.44
C PRO A 145 15.08 -17.67 -9.84
N GLU A 146 14.70 -17.50 -11.09
CA GLU A 146 13.44 -18.03 -11.61
C GLU A 146 13.44 -19.56 -11.65
N LYS A 147 12.32 -20.15 -11.22
CA LYS A 147 12.10 -21.59 -11.30
C LYS A 147 10.74 -21.84 -11.93
N ARG A 148 10.73 -22.47 -13.10
CA ARG A 148 9.52 -22.70 -13.89
C ARG A 148 8.44 -23.41 -13.06
N GLY A 149 7.28 -22.75 -12.91
CA GLY A 149 6.14 -23.29 -12.17
C GLY A 149 6.19 -23.09 -10.67
N TYR A 150 7.14 -22.30 -10.17
CA TYR A 150 7.24 -21.95 -8.76
C TYR A 150 7.33 -20.44 -8.60
N ARG A 151 6.76 -19.94 -7.51
CA ARG A 151 7.06 -18.61 -6.98
C ARG A 151 8.21 -18.74 -5.99
N GLY A 152 9.33 -18.09 -6.32
CA GLY A 152 10.52 -18.05 -5.47
C GLY A 152 10.49 -16.87 -4.50
N GLY A 153 11.05 -17.04 -3.31
CA GLY A 153 11.27 -15.99 -2.33
C GLY A 153 12.50 -16.28 -1.46
N TRP A 154 13.16 -15.23 -0.97
CA TRP A 154 14.09 -15.37 0.15
C TRP A 154 13.30 -15.33 1.46
N PRO A 155 13.59 -16.20 2.44
CA PRO A 155 12.99 -16.06 3.76
C PRO A 155 13.48 -14.77 4.42
N ALA A 156 12.75 -14.29 5.43
CA ALA A 156 13.21 -13.19 6.27
C ALA A 156 14.60 -13.51 6.83
N VAL A 157 15.59 -12.68 6.48
CA VAL A 157 16.97 -12.90 6.88
C VAL A 157 17.20 -12.20 8.21
N VAL A 158 17.37 -13.00 9.26
CA VAL A 158 17.98 -12.56 10.51
C VAL A 158 19.46 -12.92 10.40
N PRO A 159 20.36 -11.94 10.24
CA PRO A 159 21.77 -12.25 10.10
C PRO A 159 22.27 -12.75 11.46
N CYS A 160 22.81 -13.95 11.49
CA CYS A 160 23.45 -14.53 12.67
C CYS A 160 24.66 -15.35 12.23
N ALA A 161 25.72 -15.41 13.03
CA ALA A 161 26.95 -16.12 12.67
C ALA A 161 26.73 -17.61 12.33
N ARG A 162 25.64 -18.24 12.80
CA ARG A 162 25.26 -19.61 12.44
C ARG A 162 24.58 -19.73 11.08
N ARG A 163 23.94 -18.67 10.57
CA ARG A 163 23.16 -18.70 9.33
C ARG A 163 23.86 -17.90 8.23
N ILE A 164 25.02 -18.43 7.86
CA ILE A 164 25.86 -17.95 6.74
C ILE A 164 25.27 -18.35 5.38
N LYS A 165 24.34 -19.32 5.34
CA LYS A 165 23.66 -19.75 4.11
C LYS A 165 22.17 -19.46 4.21
N VAL A 166 21.66 -18.65 3.31
CA VAL A 166 20.22 -18.37 3.14
C VAL A 166 19.75 -19.15 1.92
N HIS A 167 18.70 -19.95 2.09
CA HIS A 167 18.16 -20.78 1.02
C HIS A 167 16.88 -20.14 0.46
N ALA A 168 16.77 -20.08 -0.87
CA ALA A 168 15.54 -19.66 -1.54
C ALA A 168 14.45 -20.70 -1.28
N GLU A 169 13.25 -20.21 -1.00
CA GLU A 169 12.04 -21.02 -0.86
C GLU A 169 11.24 -20.93 -2.16
N TYR A 170 10.80 -22.08 -2.67
CA TYR A 170 10.03 -22.17 -3.90
C TYR A 170 8.67 -22.83 -3.62
N VAL A 171 7.60 -22.08 -3.83
CA VAL A 171 6.23 -22.57 -3.67
C VAL A 171 5.65 -22.85 -5.06
N PRO A 172 5.10 -24.05 -5.33
CA PRO A 172 4.45 -24.35 -6.60
C PRO A 172 3.32 -23.37 -6.89
N LEU A 173 3.26 -22.84 -8.11
CA LEU A 173 2.10 -22.07 -8.57
C LEU A 173 0.90 -23.02 -8.69
N ARG A 174 -0.31 -22.49 -8.49
CA ARG A 174 -1.55 -23.26 -8.65
C ARG A 174 -2.35 -22.78 -9.85
N MET A 175 -3.00 -23.72 -10.52
CA MET A 175 -3.90 -23.48 -11.64
C MET A 175 -5.33 -23.78 -11.21
N ARG A 176 -6.24 -22.82 -11.41
CA ARG A 176 -7.67 -22.97 -11.10
C ARG A 176 -8.48 -23.11 -12.39
N PHE A 177 -9.08 -24.27 -12.59
CA PHE A 177 -9.95 -24.57 -13.73
C PHE A 177 -11.40 -24.28 -13.36
N VAL A 178 -12.04 -23.32 -14.04
CA VAL A 178 -13.46 -23.00 -13.81
C VAL A 178 -14.33 -23.92 -14.68
N THR A 179 -14.97 -24.93 -14.07
CA THR A 179 -15.75 -25.94 -14.81
C THR A 179 -17.24 -25.60 -14.93
N GLY A 180 -17.69 -24.49 -14.34
CA GLY A 180 -19.07 -24.02 -14.39
C GLY A 180 -19.34 -22.92 -13.36
N ILE A 181 -20.59 -22.45 -13.28
CA ILE A 181 -21.00 -21.45 -12.29
C ILE A 181 -20.72 -22.00 -10.88
N GLY A 182 -19.80 -21.36 -10.16
CA GLY A 182 -19.39 -21.73 -8.81
C GLY A 182 -18.57 -23.02 -8.67
N LYS A 183 -18.13 -23.65 -9.77
CA LYS A 183 -17.33 -24.89 -9.73
C LYS A 183 -15.92 -24.67 -10.24
N SER A 184 -14.94 -25.07 -9.44
CA SER A 184 -13.54 -25.05 -9.84
C SER A 184 -12.76 -26.28 -9.38
N VAL A 185 -11.67 -26.57 -10.07
CA VAL A 185 -10.69 -27.61 -9.72
C VAL A 185 -9.32 -26.96 -9.69
N CYS A 186 -8.56 -27.16 -8.63
CA CYS A 186 -7.19 -26.66 -8.52
C CYS A 186 -6.19 -27.80 -8.72
N ILE A 187 -5.14 -27.54 -9.49
CA ILE A 187 -3.97 -28.43 -9.61
C ILE A 187 -2.70 -27.61 -9.47
N ASP A 188 -1.60 -28.25 -9.08
CA ASP A 188 -0.29 -27.62 -9.11
C ASP A 188 0.17 -27.41 -10.56
N TYR A 189 0.67 -26.21 -10.83
CA TYR A 189 1.28 -25.83 -12.09
C TYR A 189 2.59 -26.61 -12.28
N GLY A 190 2.73 -27.26 -13.42
CA GLY A 190 3.91 -28.04 -13.77
C GLY A 190 3.97 -28.29 -15.28
N PRO A 191 5.10 -28.72 -15.86
CA PRO A 191 5.22 -28.93 -17.31
C PRO A 191 4.18 -29.93 -17.87
N ASP A 192 3.67 -30.80 -17.02
CA ASP A 192 2.70 -31.86 -17.26
C ASP A 192 1.25 -31.49 -16.85
N TRP A 193 0.99 -30.21 -16.52
CA TRP A 193 -0.34 -29.76 -16.07
C TRP A 193 -1.45 -30.11 -17.06
N LYS A 194 -1.14 -30.14 -18.37
CA LYS A 194 -2.09 -30.46 -19.44
C LYS A 194 -2.63 -31.89 -19.33
N GLU A 195 -1.85 -32.82 -18.79
CA GLU A 195 -2.25 -34.22 -18.60
C GLU A 195 -3.14 -34.40 -17.38
N ARG A 196 -3.00 -33.51 -16.39
CA ARG A 196 -3.82 -33.47 -15.17
C ARG A 196 -5.04 -32.54 -15.27
N ALA A 197 -5.18 -31.80 -16.37
CA ALA A 197 -6.26 -30.85 -16.54
C ALA A 197 -7.62 -31.60 -16.55
N PRO A 198 -8.64 -31.09 -15.83
CA PRO A 198 -9.97 -31.67 -15.90
C PRO A 198 -10.56 -31.56 -17.32
N PRO A 199 -11.51 -32.43 -17.69
CA PRO A 199 -12.19 -32.33 -18.98
C PRO A 199 -12.93 -30.98 -19.09
N VAL A 200 -12.89 -30.38 -20.27
CA VAL A 200 -13.63 -29.14 -20.55
C VAL A 200 -15.13 -29.44 -20.44
N PRO A 201 -15.93 -28.59 -19.77
CA PRO A 201 -17.37 -28.81 -19.67
C PRO A 201 -18.01 -28.88 -21.05
N ALA A 202 -18.92 -29.84 -21.25
CA ALA A 202 -19.57 -30.02 -22.56
C ALA A 202 -20.61 -28.92 -22.80
N ARG A 203 -20.59 -28.30 -23.99
CA ARG A 203 -21.62 -27.35 -24.45
C ARG A 203 -22.18 -27.77 -25.80
N LYS A 204 -23.49 -28.04 -25.86
CA LYS A 204 -24.15 -28.59 -27.06
C LYS A 204 -23.95 -27.70 -28.29
N GLY A 205 -23.38 -28.27 -29.35
CA GLY A 205 -23.11 -27.57 -30.62
C GLY A 205 -21.83 -26.72 -30.62
N PHE A 206 -20.97 -26.89 -29.61
CA PHE A 206 -19.69 -26.20 -29.51
C PHE A 206 -18.57 -27.19 -29.15
N THR A 207 -17.36 -26.94 -29.65
CA THR A 207 -16.14 -27.60 -29.23
C THR A 207 -15.43 -26.69 -28.22
N GLY A 208 -15.09 -27.22 -27.05
CA GLY A 208 -14.50 -26.46 -25.94
C GLY A 208 -12.99 -26.66 -25.79
N GLY A 209 -12.29 -25.65 -25.27
CA GLY A 209 -10.88 -25.69 -24.87
C GLY A 209 -10.63 -24.85 -23.61
N TRP A 210 -9.53 -25.10 -22.89
CA TRP A 210 -9.12 -24.26 -21.76
C TRP A 210 -8.35 -23.03 -22.26
N ALA A 211 -8.82 -21.83 -21.93
CA ALA A 211 -8.13 -20.58 -22.20
C ALA A 211 -7.64 -19.96 -20.89
N VAL A 212 -6.43 -19.39 -20.93
CA VAL A 212 -5.86 -18.66 -19.80
C VAL A 212 -6.63 -17.36 -19.60
N GLY A 213 -7.15 -17.14 -18.40
CA GLY A 213 -7.81 -15.91 -17.98
C GLY A 213 -6.79 -14.80 -17.68
N PRO A 214 -7.27 -13.58 -17.35
CA PRO A 214 -6.40 -12.50 -16.90
C PRO A 214 -5.58 -12.94 -15.68
N ASP A 215 -4.29 -12.62 -15.71
CA ASP A 215 -3.31 -12.96 -14.67
C ASP A 215 -3.50 -12.03 -13.45
N ASP A 216 -3.69 -12.60 -12.26
CA ASP A 216 -3.76 -11.87 -10.99
C ASP A 216 -2.44 -11.99 -10.19
N GLY A 217 -1.43 -12.65 -10.74
CA GLY A 217 -0.11 -12.82 -10.15
C GLY A 217 -0.03 -13.83 -8.99
N MET A 218 -1.14 -14.50 -8.63
CA MET A 218 -1.18 -15.49 -7.55
C MET A 218 -1.71 -16.86 -8.01
N GLU A 219 -2.63 -16.91 -8.99
CA GLU A 219 -3.16 -18.15 -9.56
C GLU A 219 -3.35 -18.04 -11.08
N VAL A 220 -3.04 -19.13 -11.81
CA VAL A 220 -3.36 -19.20 -13.24
C VAL A 220 -4.81 -19.69 -13.38
N ILE A 221 -5.73 -18.79 -13.67
CA ILE A 221 -7.15 -19.15 -13.88
C ILE A 221 -7.36 -19.60 -15.32
N LEU A 222 -7.97 -20.77 -15.53
CA LEU A 222 -8.37 -21.26 -16.84
C LEU A 222 -9.89 -21.32 -16.95
N LYS A 223 -10.41 -20.67 -17.98
CA LYS A 223 -11.85 -20.64 -18.31
C LYS A 223 -12.10 -21.44 -19.59
N PRO A 224 -13.27 -22.11 -19.70
CA PRO A 224 -13.61 -22.88 -20.88
C PRO A 224 -14.05 -21.92 -21.99
N LEU A 225 -13.32 -21.97 -23.11
CA LEU A 225 -13.63 -21.25 -24.34
C LEU A 225 -14.32 -22.19 -25.31
N TYR A 226 -15.34 -21.71 -26.03
CA TYR A 226 -16.17 -22.53 -26.92
C TYR A 226 -16.18 -21.98 -28.34
N VAL A 227 -15.90 -22.84 -29.32
CA VAL A 227 -15.99 -22.51 -30.76
C VAL A 227 -17.16 -23.26 -31.38
N LYS A 228 -17.96 -22.57 -32.20
CA LYS A 228 -19.14 -23.15 -32.87
C LYS A 228 -18.70 -24.02 -34.05
N GLY A 229 -18.57 -25.32 -33.84
CA GLY A 229 -18.31 -26.30 -34.90
C GLY A 229 -19.60 -26.95 -35.41
N LYS A 230 -19.65 -27.29 -36.71
CA LYS A 230 -20.61 -28.29 -37.21
C LYS A 230 -20.33 -29.63 -36.50
N PRO A 231 -21.35 -30.44 -36.18
CA PRO A 231 -21.16 -31.68 -35.43
C PRO A 231 -20.27 -32.65 -36.21
N SER A 232 -19.07 -32.96 -35.70
CA SER A 232 -18.29 -34.09 -36.21
C SER A 232 -18.93 -35.39 -35.71
N LYS A 233 -19.27 -36.27 -36.64
CA LYS A 233 -19.58 -37.68 -36.34
C LYS A 233 -18.25 -38.43 -36.22
N GLY A 234 -17.90 -38.91 -35.04
CA GLY A 234 -16.73 -39.78 -34.81
C GLY A 234 -16.27 -39.74 -33.35
N PRO A 235 -15.63 -40.80 -32.83
CA PRO A 235 -15.36 -40.95 -31.40
C PRO A 235 -14.42 -39.84 -30.89
N ASP A 236 -14.77 -39.28 -29.73
CA ASP A 236 -14.05 -38.21 -29.02
C ASP A 236 -12.58 -38.58 -28.83
N VAL A 237 -11.73 -37.99 -29.66
CA VAL A 237 -10.30 -37.82 -29.39
C VAL A 237 -10.15 -36.37 -28.93
N PRO A 238 -9.47 -36.07 -27.81
CA PRO A 238 -9.37 -34.71 -27.28
C PRO A 238 -8.63 -33.82 -28.27
N GLY A 239 -9.38 -33.05 -29.05
CA GLY A 239 -8.84 -32.06 -29.98
C GLY A 239 -8.38 -30.84 -29.20
N VAL A 240 -7.07 -30.73 -29.00
CA VAL A 240 -6.43 -29.50 -28.54
C VAL A 240 -6.46 -28.50 -29.71
N LEU A 241 -7.26 -27.43 -29.59
CA LEU A 241 -7.09 -26.25 -30.45
C LEU A 241 -5.87 -25.48 -29.93
N VAL A 242 -4.70 -25.80 -30.48
CA VAL A 242 -3.49 -24.98 -30.32
C VAL A 242 -3.61 -23.84 -31.34
N PHE A 243 -3.75 -22.60 -30.89
CA PHE A 243 -3.32 -21.48 -31.74
C PHE A 243 -1.80 -21.55 -31.79
N ASP A 244 -1.27 -21.97 -32.93
CA ASP A 244 0.16 -22.04 -33.18
C ASP A 244 0.75 -20.63 -33.01
N ARG A 245 1.90 -20.54 -32.32
CA ARG A 245 2.51 -19.25 -31.98
C ARG A 245 2.86 -18.44 -33.26
N ASP A 246 3.06 -19.13 -34.38
CA ASP A 246 3.33 -18.58 -35.71
C ASP A 246 2.10 -17.90 -36.37
N MET A 247 0.86 -18.26 -35.97
CA MET A 247 -0.34 -17.56 -36.47
C MET A 247 -0.63 -16.26 -35.74
N VAL A 248 -0.08 -16.08 -34.52
CA VAL A 248 -0.20 -14.81 -33.76
C VAL A 248 0.81 -13.79 -34.27
N GLU A 249 2.01 -14.20 -34.68
CA GLU A 249 2.99 -13.30 -35.32
C GLU A 249 2.51 -12.79 -36.70
N LYS A 250 1.86 -13.65 -37.51
CA LYS A 250 1.27 -13.20 -38.78
C LYS A 250 0.10 -12.23 -38.62
N ALA A 251 -0.66 -12.34 -37.53
CA ALA A 251 -1.72 -11.38 -37.19
C ALA A 251 -1.16 -10.06 -36.63
N LEU A 252 0.07 -10.05 -36.11
CA LEU A 252 0.80 -8.85 -35.73
C LEU A 252 1.39 -8.13 -36.96
N GLU A 253 1.86 -8.86 -37.98
CA GLU A 253 2.30 -8.26 -39.25
C GLU A 253 1.16 -7.57 -40.03
N ASP A 254 -0.07 -8.13 -39.99
CA ASP A 254 -1.26 -7.46 -40.55
C ASP A 254 -1.66 -6.19 -39.76
N LEU A 255 -1.21 -6.04 -38.52
CA LEU A 255 -1.48 -4.89 -37.65
C LEU A 255 -0.48 -3.73 -37.89
N ASP A 256 0.75 -4.04 -38.30
CA ASP A 256 1.73 -3.03 -38.74
C ASP A 256 1.34 -2.38 -40.09
N PHE A 257 0.61 -3.09 -40.96
CA PHE A 257 0.06 -2.51 -42.19
C PHE A 257 -1.05 -1.47 -41.90
N VAL A 258 -1.83 -1.66 -40.82
CA VAL A 258 -2.85 -0.68 -40.39
C VAL A 258 -2.20 0.54 -39.73
N ALA A 259 -1.03 0.36 -39.08
CA ALA A 259 -0.24 1.46 -38.50
C ALA A 259 0.42 2.34 -39.58
N GLU A 260 0.88 1.80 -40.71
CA GLU A 260 1.42 2.59 -41.82
C GLU A 260 0.34 3.37 -42.58
N VAL A 261 -0.87 2.81 -42.76
CA VAL A 261 -1.97 3.48 -43.48
C VAL A 261 -2.52 4.70 -42.70
N TRP A 262 -2.30 4.76 -41.38
CA TRP A 262 -2.72 5.87 -40.53
C TRP A 262 -1.63 6.94 -40.32
N CYS A 263 -0.42 6.75 -40.85
CA CYS A 263 0.65 7.76 -40.88
C CYS A 263 0.55 8.73 -42.08
N SER A 264 -0.65 9.29 -42.33
CA SER A 264 -0.81 10.37 -43.32
C SER A 264 -1.61 11.57 -42.79
N THR A 265 -1.41 11.92 -41.52
CA THR A 265 -1.66 13.30 -41.07
C THR A 265 -0.56 13.74 -40.11
N ASP A 266 0.40 14.49 -40.64
CA ASP A 266 1.39 15.24 -39.90
C ASP A 266 0.73 16.16 -38.86
N ARG A 267 0.77 15.77 -37.58
CA ARG A 267 0.87 16.73 -36.48
C ARG A 267 1.39 16.06 -35.21
N GLU A 268 2.66 16.27 -34.96
CA GLU A 268 3.34 16.01 -33.69
C GLU A 268 2.62 16.78 -32.56
N PRO A 269 2.06 16.12 -31.53
CA PRO A 269 1.71 16.79 -30.28
C PRO A 269 2.95 16.76 -29.37
N GLN A 270 3.52 17.94 -29.11
CA GLN A 270 4.55 18.10 -28.09
C GLN A 270 4.00 17.71 -26.71
N ALA A 271 4.83 17.03 -25.92
CA ALA A 271 4.55 16.70 -24.52
C ALA A 271 4.33 18.00 -23.70
N PRO A 272 3.26 18.11 -22.89
CA PRO A 272 3.13 19.24 -21.99
C PRO A 272 4.16 19.11 -20.84
N GLU A 273 4.97 20.15 -20.68
CA GLU A 273 5.76 20.39 -19.47
C GLU A 273 4.82 20.56 -18.27
N TYR A 274 5.09 19.81 -17.20
CA TYR A 274 4.42 20.01 -15.91
C TYR A 274 5.02 21.25 -15.22
N THR A 275 4.32 22.37 -15.30
CA THR A 275 4.51 23.49 -14.36
C THR A 275 3.67 23.23 -13.11
N ILE A 276 4.35 23.15 -11.97
CA ILE A 276 3.75 23.25 -10.64
C ILE A 276 3.19 24.67 -10.51
N ASN A 277 1.86 24.79 -10.43
CA ASN A 277 1.21 26.05 -10.08
C ASN A 277 0.95 26.10 -8.57
N ASP A 278 1.30 27.25 -7.99
CA ASP A 278 1.05 27.68 -6.63
C ASP A 278 -0.38 27.38 -6.16
N VAL A 279 -0.47 26.86 -4.94
CA VAL A 279 -1.70 26.68 -4.18
C VAL A 279 -2.12 28.05 -3.63
N SER A 280 -3.16 28.65 -4.21
CA SER A 280 -3.93 29.71 -3.57
C SER A 280 -5.11 29.11 -2.80
N ASP A 281 -5.00 29.24 -1.48
CA ASP A 281 -6.03 29.26 -0.44
C ASP A 281 -7.51 29.34 -0.90
N THR A 282 -8.27 28.26 -0.66
CA THR A 282 -9.70 28.31 -0.35
C THR A 282 -10.08 27.14 0.57
N GLY A 283 -10.38 27.44 1.84
CA GLY A 283 -11.31 26.72 2.73
C GLY A 283 -11.10 25.21 2.92
N SER A 284 -10.65 24.79 4.10
CA SER A 284 -10.55 23.38 4.50
C SER A 284 -11.92 22.67 4.49
N ALA A 285 -12.28 22.03 3.38
CA ALA A 285 -13.32 21.02 3.37
C ALA A 285 -12.77 19.76 4.05
N THR A 286 -13.25 19.46 5.27
CA THR A 286 -12.88 18.26 6.03
C THR A 286 -13.99 17.23 5.95
N GLY A 287 -13.66 15.95 5.80
CA GLY A 287 -14.64 14.86 5.66
C GLY A 287 -15.08 14.65 4.21
N TRP A 288 -16.33 14.18 4.01
CA TRP A 288 -16.86 13.78 2.71
C TRP A 288 -16.80 14.88 1.63
N ASP A 289 -16.90 16.16 2.00
CA ASP A 289 -16.78 17.30 1.06
C ASP A 289 -15.35 17.47 0.53
N GLY A 290 -14.35 17.20 1.38
CA GLY A 290 -12.94 17.20 0.99
C GLY A 290 -12.63 16.04 0.05
N PHE A 291 -13.17 14.87 0.36
CA PHE A 291 -13.07 13.68 -0.48
C PHE A 291 -13.77 13.88 -1.85
N ALA A 292 -14.97 14.46 -1.87
CA ALA A 292 -15.67 14.80 -3.10
C ALA A 292 -14.86 15.76 -3.99
N SER A 293 -14.11 16.69 -3.37
CA SER A 293 -13.32 17.69 -4.09
C SER A 293 -12.01 17.13 -4.64
N SER A 294 -11.47 16.06 -4.04
CA SER A 294 -10.25 15.39 -4.52
C SER A 294 -10.48 14.46 -5.71
N LEU A 295 -11.72 14.03 -5.94
CA LEU A 295 -12.05 13.10 -7.02
C LEU A 295 -12.29 13.81 -8.36
N SER A 296 -11.73 13.23 -9.42
CA SER A 296 -11.99 13.60 -10.80
C SER A 296 -13.40 13.19 -11.27
N ALA A 297 -13.84 13.76 -12.40
CA ALA A 297 -15.13 13.41 -13.00
C ALA A 297 -15.24 11.92 -13.40
N VAL A 298 -14.12 11.27 -13.71
CA VAL A 298 -14.09 9.84 -14.07
C VAL A 298 -14.26 8.96 -12.83
N GLU A 299 -13.61 9.31 -11.73
CA GLU A 299 -13.71 8.58 -10.46
C GLU A 299 -15.12 8.73 -9.85
N LYS A 300 -15.73 9.92 -9.92
CA LYS A 300 -17.13 10.13 -9.52
C LYS A 300 -18.10 9.29 -10.35
N GLY A 301 -17.96 9.30 -11.68
CA GLY A 301 -18.81 8.48 -12.57
C GLY A 301 -18.62 6.97 -12.37
N TYR A 302 -17.43 6.55 -11.96
CA TYR A 302 -17.15 5.17 -11.58
C TYR A 302 -17.86 4.78 -10.27
N LEU A 303 -17.78 5.61 -9.22
CA LEU A 303 -18.49 5.40 -7.97
C LEU A 303 -20.02 5.35 -8.14
N GLU A 304 -20.58 6.24 -8.97
CA GLU A 304 -22.00 6.20 -9.33
C GLU A 304 -22.39 4.88 -10.00
N SER A 305 -21.58 4.40 -10.94
CA SER A 305 -21.82 3.13 -11.64
C SER A 305 -21.79 1.92 -10.69
N CYS A 306 -20.88 1.94 -9.71
CA CYS A 306 -20.80 0.93 -8.65
C CYS A 306 -22.04 0.97 -7.73
N LEU A 307 -22.49 2.16 -7.30
CA LEU A 307 -23.68 2.33 -6.45
C LEU A 307 -24.99 1.90 -7.10
N GLU A 308 -25.07 2.01 -8.43
CA GLU A 308 -26.22 1.59 -9.23
C GLU A 308 -26.20 0.09 -9.59
N GLY A 309 -25.14 -0.64 -9.21
CA GLY A 309 -24.98 -2.07 -9.51
C GLY A 309 -24.92 -2.36 -11.02
N ARG A 310 -24.53 -1.38 -11.84
CA ARG A 310 -24.43 -1.54 -13.28
C ARG A 310 -23.07 -2.15 -13.61
N ILE A 311 -23.09 -3.33 -14.24
CA ILE A 311 -21.92 -4.06 -14.77
C ILE A 311 -21.20 -3.27 -15.91
N GLU A 312 -21.74 -2.11 -16.30
CA GLU A 312 -21.19 -1.22 -17.33
C GLU A 312 -20.01 -0.36 -16.87
N SER A 313 -19.59 -0.44 -15.60
CA SER A 313 -18.44 0.31 -15.07
C SER A 313 -17.12 -0.05 -15.78
N GLU A 314 -16.93 -1.31 -16.18
CA GLU A 314 -15.77 -1.71 -17.00
C GLU A 314 -15.84 -1.18 -18.44
N ASP A 315 -17.03 -1.11 -19.04
CA ASP A 315 -17.23 -0.57 -20.38
C ASP A 315 -17.07 0.96 -20.41
N PHE A 316 -17.48 1.64 -19.34
CA PHE A 316 -17.25 3.07 -19.13
C PHE A 316 -15.76 3.40 -19.05
N LEU A 317 -15.01 2.66 -18.22
CA LEU A 317 -13.56 2.85 -18.07
C LEU A 317 -12.77 2.46 -19.33
N ARG A 318 -13.18 1.40 -20.03
CA ARG A 318 -12.59 1.00 -21.32
C ARG A 318 -12.72 2.08 -22.40
N LYS A 319 -13.87 2.78 -22.46
CA LYS A 319 -14.08 3.90 -23.40
C LYS A 319 -13.19 5.12 -23.09
N GLN A 320 -12.81 5.29 -21.83
CA GLN A 320 -11.89 6.35 -21.37
C GLN A 320 -10.41 5.89 -21.37
N GLY A 321 -10.12 4.65 -21.80
CA GLY A 321 -8.76 4.11 -21.82
C GLY A 321 -8.15 3.84 -20.44
N MET A 322 -8.97 3.77 -19.39
CA MET A 322 -8.50 3.60 -18.01
C MET A 322 -8.67 2.17 -17.49
N LEU A 323 -7.73 1.74 -16.67
CA LEU A 323 -7.79 0.45 -15.97
C LEU A 323 -8.56 0.62 -14.66
N ARG A 324 -9.50 -0.30 -14.42
CA ARG A 324 -10.31 -0.35 -13.19
C ARG A 324 -9.48 -0.31 -11.92
N LEU A 325 -8.42 -1.12 -11.84
CA LEU A 325 -7.53 -1.15 -10.68
C LEU A 325 -6.85 0.20 -10.41
N ALA A 326 -6.52 0.96 -11.45
CA ALA A 326 -5.90 2.27 -11.29
C ALA A 326 -6.89 3.30 -10.74
N VAL A 327 -8.16 3.23 -11.17
CA VAL A 327 -9.23 4.11 -10.69
C VAL A 327 -9.62 3.77 -9.25
N GLU A 328 -9.80 2.47 -8.93
CA GLU A 328 -10.06 2.02 -7.56
C GLU A 328 -8.90 2.39 -6.61
N SER A 329 -7.65 2.24 -7.05
CA SER A 329 -6.48 2.63 -6.25
C SER A 329 -6.40 4.14 -6.01
N ALA A 330 -6.79 4.97 -6.98
CA ALA A 330 -6.79 6.43 -6.82
C ALA A 330 -7.90 6.89 -5.87
N ILE A 331 -9.09 6.31 -5.99
CA ILE A 331 -10.22 6.54 -5.08
C ILE A 331 -9.86 6.13 -3.65
N ASN A 332 -9.29 4.94 -3.46
CA ASN A 332 -8.91 4.46 -2.13
C ASN A 332 -7.76 5.27 -1.53
N ALA A 333 -6.79 5.71 -2.32
CA ALA A 333 -5.73 6.59 -1.83
C ALA A 333 -6.29 7.94 -1.33
N ALA A 334 -7.26 8.51 -2.04
CA ALA A 334 -7.95 9.72 -1.60
C ALA A 334 -8.83 9.47 -0.36
N ALA A 335 -9.43 8.28 -0.26
CA ALA A 335 -10.28 7.90 0.87
C ALA A 335 -9.44 7.64 2.14
N GLU A 336 -8.30 6.96 2.03
CA GLU A 336 -7.39 6.73 3.15
C GLU A 336 -6.82 8.04 3.73
N ASP A 337 -6.57 9.04 2.89
CA ASP A 337 -6.04 10.34 3.33
C ASP A 337 -7.09 11.19 4.07
N ILE A 338 -8.36 11.10 3.67
CA ILE A 338 -9.42 12.03 4.12
C ILE A 338 -10.43 11.36 5.08
N ILE A 339 -10.79 10.11 4.80
CA ILE A 339 -11.80 9.33 5.54
C ILE A 339 -11.11 8.32 6.47
N GLY A 340 -9.90 7.88 6.13
CA GLY A 340 -9.07 6.97 6.93
C GLY A 340 -9.19 5.49 6.57
N ASP A 341 -10.09 5.14 5.65
CA ASP A 341 -10.38 3.76 5.23
C ASP A 341 -10.55 3.65 3.70
N PRO A 342 -10.18 2.51 3.08
CA PRO A 342 -10.51 2.23 1.68
C PRO A 342 -12.01 1.93 1.53
N ILE A 343 -12.62 2.42 0.46
CA ILE A 343 -14.08 2.39 0.28
C ILE A 343 -14.57 1.56 -0.92
N VAL A 344 -13.68 1.19 -1.84
CA VAL A 344 -13.98 0.32 -2.99
C VAL A 344 -13.03 -0.87 -3.03
N LEU A 345 -13.56 -2.08 -3.17
CA LEU A 345 -12.76 -3.29 -3.35
C LEU A 345 -13.41 -4.21 -4.39
N ASP A 346 -12.65 -4.56 -5.43
CA ASP A 346 -13.13 -5.41 -6.52
C ASP A 346 -14.50 -4.95 -7.05
N GLY A 347 -14.61 -3.63 -7.28
CA GLY A 347 -15.77 -3.01 -7.94
C GLY A 347 -17.03 -2.96 -7.09
N GLU A 348 -16.93 -3.38 -5.83
CA GLU A 348 -17.97 -3.28 -4.82
C GLU A 348 -17.60 -2.16 -3.84
N ILE A 349 -18.60 -1.35 -3.48
CA ILE A 349 -18.47 -0.32 -2.45
C ILE A 349 -18.78 -0.95 -1.09
N ASP A 350 -18.02 -0.58 -0.06
CA ASP A 350 -18.34 -1.02 1.30
C ASP A 350 -19.71 -0.47 1.74
N LYS A 351 -20.53 -1.35 2.30
CA LYS A 351 -21.92 -1.06 2.71
C LYS A 351 -21.99 0.01 3.78
N ASP A 352 -20.94 0.12 4.60
CA ASP A 352 -20.87 1.10 5.67
C ASP A 352 -20.75 2.54 5.12
N TYR A 353 -20.30 2.72 3.88
CA TYR A 353 -20.13 4.02 3.22
C TYR A 353 -21.10 4.27 2.03
N GLU A 354 -21.94 3.29 1.66
CA GLU A 354 -22.89 3.44 0.55
C GLU A 354 -23.86 4.61 0.71
N ALA A 355 -24.31 4.88 1.94
CA ALA A 355 -25.26 5.96 2.22
C ALA A 355 -24.62 7.33 2.04
N ASP A 356 -23.42 7.50 2.60
CA ASP A 356 -22.65 8.74 2.54
C ASP A 356 -22.21 9.05 1.10
N LEU A 357 -21.77 8.04 0.35
CA LEU A 357 -21.41 8.19 -1.06
C LEU A 357 -22.61 8.58 -1.94
N ARG A 358 -23.81 8.04 -1.65
CA ARG A 358 -25.05 8.42 -2.34
C ARG A 358 -25.49 9.84 -2.03
N GLU A 359 -25.17 10.36 -0.85
CA GLU A 359 -25.45 11.74 -0.46
C GLU A 359 -24.45 12.69 -1.14
N MET A 360 -23.15 12.39 -1.04
CA MET A 360 -22.06 13.14 -1.65
C MET A 360 -22.23 13.33 -3.18
N LEU A 361 -22.61 12.26 -3.90
CA LEU A 361 -22.73 12.31 -5.37
C LEU A 361 -24.01 13.03 -5.84
N LYS A 362 -25.02 13.20 -4.98
CA LYS A 362 -26.24 13.96 -5.32
C LYS A 362 -26.04 15.47 -5.26
N ASP A 363 -25.21 15.95 -4.35
CA ASP A 363 -24.96 17.39 -4.18
C ASP A 363 -23.97 17.96 -5.21
N GLY A 364 -23.31 17.09 -5.99
CA GLY A 364 -22.35 17.44 -7.04
C GLY A 364 -22.85 17.34 -8.49
N SER A 365 -24.14 17.05 -8.73
CA SER A 365 -24.72 16.86 -10.08
C SER A 365 -25.40 18.10 -10.67
#